data_AF-A0A2V6PI44-F1
#
_entry.id   AF-A0A2V6PI44-F1
#
_cell.length_a   1.000
_cell.length_b   1.000
_cell.length_c   1.000
_cell.angle_alpha   90.00
_cell.angle_beta   90.00
_cell.angle_gamma   90.00
#
_symmetry.space_group_name_H-M   'P 1'
#
loop_
_entity.id
_entity.type
_entity.pdbx_description
1 polymer ?
#
loop_
_entity_poly.entity_id
_entity_poly.type
_entity_poly.pdbx_seq_one_letter_code
_entity_poly.pdbx_strand_id
1 'polypeptide(L)'
;MYTVPDVDHVVAVARELGIHLSPDEALLYRKHLVKQLEEFDAFVQARLEEPAPPMVSTARTPGYRPSPEEDPLNAWTWKCRIAGAANGVLAGKTVSYKDHIADAGMPMSVGSFALQGVTA
;
A
#
# COMPACT_ATOMS: atom_id res chain seq x y z
N MET A 1 11.59 -1.12 10.52
CA MET A 1 12.13 -1.05 11.90
C MET A 1 11.62 0.23 12.50
N TYR A 2 10.79 0.13 13.54
CA TYR A 2 10.14 1.29 14.15
C TYR A 2 11.08 1.94 15.17
N THR A 3 10.95 3.24 15.38
CA THR A 3 11.66 3.92 16.47
C THR A 3 10.98 3.59 17.79
N VAL A 4 11.71 3.00 18.72
CA VAL A 4 11.21 2.73 20.08
C VAL A 4 11.00 4.05 20.81
N PRO A 5 9.79 4.39 21.28
CA PRO A 5 9.54 5.65 21.95
C PRO A 5 10.26 5.70 23.30
N ASP A 6 10.78 6.87 23.67
CA ASP A 6 11.14 7.17 25.04
C ASP A 6 9.88 7.58 25.86
N VAL A 7 10.08 7.89 27.13
CA VAL A 7 8.97 8.25 28.04
C VAL A 7 8.32 9.56 27.61
N ASP A 8 9.11 10.51 27.11
CA ASP A 8 8.62 11.82 26.71
C ASP A 8 7.71 11.72 25.48
N HIS A 9 8.06 10.87 24.51
CA HIS A 9 7.20 10.55 23.38
C HIS A 9 5.87 9.92 23.83
N VAL A 10 5.90 8.99 24.80
CA VAL A 10 4.68 8.38 25.35
C VAL A 10 3.79 9.44 26.01
N VAL A 11 4.36 10.34 26.79
CA VAL A 11 3.62 11.46 27.43
C VAL A 11 3.05 12.42 26.39
N ALA A 12 3.81 12.74 25.35
CA ALA A 12 3.37 13.64 24.29
C ALA A 12 2.15 13.09 23.54
N VAL A 13 2.21 11.83 23.09
CA VAL A 13 1.09 11.18 22.39
C VAL A 13 -0.11 10.99 23.33
N ALA A 14 0.11 10.59 24.59
CA ALA A 14 -0.98 10.48 25.57
C ALA A 14 -1.74 11.81 25.70
N ARG A 15 -1.01 12.93 25.77
CA ARG A 15 -1.61 14.27 25.83
C ARG A 15 -2.43 14.61 24.58
N GLU A 16 -1.93 14.29 23.39
CA GLU A 16 -2.67 14.48 22.12
C GLU A 16 -4.00 13.70 22.11
N LEU A 17 -4.01 12.53 22.74
CA LEU A 17 -5.20 11.70 22.90
C LEU A 17 -6.09 12.09 24.08
N GLY A 18 -5.75 13.14 24.84
CA GLY A 18 -6.49 13.58 26.02
C GLY A 18 -6.29 12.70 27.26
N ILE A 19 -5.23 11.89 27.29
CA ILE A 19 -4.85 11.01 28.39
C ILE A 19 -3.73 11.68 29.20
N HIS A 20 -3.96 11.85 30.50
CA HIS A 20 -2.96 12.39 31.42
C HIS A 20 -2.29 11.26 32.18
N LEU A 21 -1.01 11.02 31.87
CA LEU A 21 -0.20 10.03 32.58
C LEU A 21 0.65 10.71 33.65
N SER A 22 0.66 10.13 34.84
CA SER A 22 1.71 10.39 35.83
C SER A 22 3.06 9.86 35.33
N PRO A 23 4.19 10.29 35.94
CA PRO A 23 5.52 9.78 35.58
C PRO A 23 5.64 8.25 35.68
N ASP A 24 5.04 7.64 36.71
CA ASP A 24 5.09 6.20 36.93
C ASP A 24 4.23 5.45 35.90
N GLU A 25 3.06 5.99 35.56
CA GLU A 25 2.24 5.44 34.48
C GLU A 25 2.95 5.55 33.14
N ALA A 26 3.62 6.66 32.84
CA ALA A 26 4.36 6.81 31.59
C ALA A 26 5.49 5.77 31.45
N LEU A 27 6.21 5.48 32.54
CA LEU A 27 7.20 4.40 32.59
C LEU A 27 6.57 3.02 32.37
N LEU A 28 5.43 2.77 33.02
CA LEU A 28 4.70 1.51 32.90
C LEU A 28 4.17 1.29 31.47
N TYR A 29 3.51 2.29 30.90
CA TYR A 29 3.00 2.26 29.53
C TYR A 29 4.12 2.05 28.53
N ARG A 30 5.25 2.77 28.68
CA ARG A 30 6.42 2.56 27.83
C ARG A 30 6.88 1.11 27.85
N LYS A 31 6.99 0.49 29.03
CA LYS A 31 7.39 -0.92 29.17
C LYS A 31 6.45 -1.86 28.37
N HIS A 32 5.14 -1.63 28.46
CA HIS A 32 4.17 -2.44 27.73
C HIS A 32 4.24 -2.21 26.21
N LEU A 33 4.38 -0.96 25.77
CA LEU A 33 4.52 -0.62 24.36
C LEU A 33 5.78 -1.24 23.74
N VAL A 34 6.91 -1.21 24.46
CA VAL A 34 8.15 -1.87 24.01
C VAL A 34 7.92 -3.36 23.78
N LYS A 35 7.30 -4.06 24.73
CA LYS A 35 6.99 -5.49 24.58
C LYS A 35 6.07 -5.77 23.39
N GLN A 36 5.05 -4.95 23.18
CA GLN A 36 4.14 -5.10 22.04
C GLN A 36 4.85 -4.85 20.70
N LEU A 37 5.76 -3.87 20.64
CA LEU A 37 6.58 -3.62 19.45
C LEU A 37 7.53 -4.77 19.16
N GLU A 38 8.11 -5.41 20.19
CA GLU A 38 8.95 -6.61 20.05
C GLU A 38 8.14 -7.80 19.50
N GLU A 39 6.94 -8.03 20.03
CA GLU A 39 6.03 -9.08 19.53
C GLU A 39 5.60 -8.83 18.08
N PHE A 40 5.31 -7.57 17.74
CA PHE A 40 4.95 -7.17 16.38
C PHE A 40 6.13 -7.32 15.40
N ASP A 41 7.34 -6.94 15.80
CA ASP A 41 8.53 -7.15 14.98
C ASP A 41 8.79 -8.65 14.77
N ALA A 42 8.67 -9.47 15.82
CA ALA A 42 8.76 -10.92 15.69
C ALA A 42 7.75 -11.50 14.69
N PHE A 43 6.51 -10.99 14.69
CA PHE A 43 5.49 -11.36 13.71
C PHE A 43 5.87 -10.94 12.28
N VAL A 44 6.27 -9.69 12.06
CA VAL A 44 6.65 -9.17 10.74
C VAL A 44 7.88 -9.90 10.19
N GLN A 45 8.83 -10.25 11.06
CA GLN A 45 10.05 -10.98 10.68
C GLN A 45 9.85 -12.50 10.57
N ALA A 46 8.69 -13.04 10.98
CA ALA A 46 8.44 -14.48 10.99
C ALA A 46 8.49 -15.11 9.58
N ARG A 47 8.47 -14.30 8.50
CA ARG A 47 8.52 -14.74 7.09
C ARG A 47 7.59 -15.93 6.85
N LEU A 48 6.36 -15.82 7.37
CA LEU A 48 5.34 -16.85 7.22
C LEU A 48 5.11 -17.10 5.72
N GLU A 49 5.01 -18.37 5.32
CA GLU A 49 4.68 -18.71 3.94
C GLU A 49 3.25 -18.28 3.65
N GLU A 50 3.11 -17.21 2.88
CA GLU A 50 1.83 -16.81 2.30
C GLU A 50 1.73 -17.35 0.87
N PRO A 51 0.66 -18.08 0.52
CA PRO A 51 0.47 -18.53 -0.85
C PRO A 51 0.32 -17.31 -1.75
N ALA A 52 1.15 -17.23 -2.80
CA ALA A 52 1.00 -16.20 -3.80
C ALA A 52 -0.42 -16.26 -4.40
N PRO A 53 -1.09 -15.11 -4.61
CA PRO A 53 -2.37 -15.10 -5.28
C PRO A 53 -2.24 -15.76 -6.67
N PRO A 54 -3.26 -16.49 -7.14
CA PRO A 54 -3.18 -17.19 -8.41
C PRO A 54 -2.96 -16.19 -9.55
N MET A 55 -1.88 -16.38 -10.31
CA MET A 55 -1.58 -15.57 -11.49
C MET A 55 -2.43 -16.06 -12.68
N VAL A 56 -3.53 -15.36 -12.95
CA VAL A 56 -4.49 -15.75 -13.99
C VAL A 56 -4.04 -15.37 -15.41
N SER A 57 -3.09 -14.43 -15.55
CA SER A 57 -2.53 -14.03 -16.85
C SER A 57 -1.05 -13.73 -16.71
N THR A 58 -0.22 -14.46 -17.44
CA THR A 58 1.25 -14.36 -17.45
C THR A 58 1.77 -13.33 -18.46
N ALA A 59 0.94 -12.90 -19.41
CA ALA A 59 1.32 -11.98 -20.48
C ALA A 59 0.88 -10.54 -20.15
N ARG A 60 1.62 -9.90 -19.24
CA ARG A 60 1.49 -8.48 -18.94
C ARG A 60 2.66 -7.74 -19.58
N THR A 61 2.37 -6.79 -20.46
CA THR A 61 3.41 -5.85 -20.92
C THR A 61 3.48 -4.66 -19.94
N PRO A 62 4.64 -4.02 -19.73
CA PRO A 62 4.81 -2.92 -18.78
C PRO A 62 3.88 -1.72 -19.01
N GLY A 63 3.25 -1.63 -20.19
CA GLY A 63 2.45 -0.47 -20.57
C GLY A 63 3.31 0.78 -20.77
N TYR A 64 2.64 1.93 -20.80
CA TYR A 64 3.28 3.23 -20.98
C TYR A 64 2.35 4.35 -20.52
N ARG A 65 2.93 5.52 -20.23
CA ARG A 65 2.18 6.77 -20.09
C ARG A 65 1.81 7.27 -21.50
N PRO A 66 0.52 7.48 -21.83
CA PRO A 66 0.12 7.94 -23.15
C PRO A 66 0.67 9.33 -23.48
N SER A 67 0.85 9.58 -24.78
CA SER A 67 1.18 10.93 -25.24
C SER A 67 -0.03 11.87 -25.10
N PRO A 68 0.18 13.20 -25.14
CA PRO A 68 -0.93 14.17 -25.18
C PRO A 68 -1.86 13.99 -26.38
N GLU A 69 -1.37 13.41 -27.48
CA GLU A 69 -2.18 13.10 -28.68
C GLU A 69 -3.10 11.91 -28.44
N GLU A 70 -2.63 10.91 -27.68
CA GLU A 70 -3.41 9.72 -27.30
C GLU A 70 -4.37 9.96 -26.13
N ASP A 71 -4.09 10.96 -25.29
CA ASP A 71 -4.89 11.35 -24.13
C ASP A 71 -5.12 12.88 -24.07
N PRO A 72 -5.88 13.44 -25.02
CA PRO A 72 -6.14 14.88 -25.08
C PRO A 72 -6.97 15.40 -23.89
N LEU A 73 -7.62 14.50 -23.15
CA LEU A 73 -8.43 14.82 -21.98
C LEU A 73 -7.65 14.68 -20.67
N ASN A 74 -6.41 14.22 -20.72
CA ASN A 74 -5.59 13.92 -19.54
C ASN A 74 -6.32 13.00 -18.54
N ALA A 75 -7.02 11.99 -19.06
CA ALA A 75 -7.84 11.04 -18.31
C ALA A 75 -7.09 9.74 -17.94
N TRP A 76 -5.90 9.51 -18.51
CA TRP A 76 -5.14 8.28 -18.36
C TRP A 76 -3.83 8.52 -17.61
N THR A 77 -3.64 7.80 -16.50
CA THR A 77 -2.33 7.75 -15.82
C THR A 77 -1.36 6.81 -16.54
N TRP A 78 -1.88 5.66 -17.00
CA TRP A 78 -1.10 4.59 -17.61
C TRP A 78 -2.00 3.77 -18.55
N LYS A 79 -1.44 3.26 -19.65
CA LYS A 79 -2.12 2.34 -20.57
C LYS A 79 -1.29 1.08 -20.72
N CYS A 80 -1.93 -0.08 -20.69
CA CYS A 80 -1.27 -1.37 -20.85
C CYS A 80 -2.12 -2.32 -21.69
N ARG A 81 -1.55 -3.48 -22.03
CA ARG A 81 -2.29 -4.57 -22.66
C ARG A 81 -2.11 -5.84 -21.82
N ILE A 82 -3.21 -6.29 -21.26
CA ILE A 82 -3.30 -7.55 -20.52
C ILE A 82 -4.30 -8.43 -21.25
N ALA A 83 -3.83 -9.56 -21.76
CA ALA A 83 -4.70 -10.51 -22.46
C ALA A 83 -5.62 -11.20 -21.43
N GLY A 84 -6.93 -11.07 -21.66
CA GLY A 84 -7.96 -11.83 -20.96
C GLY A 84 -8.32 -13.12 -21.68
N ALA A 85 -9.43 -13.74 -21.26
CA ALA A 85 -9.98 -14.92 -21.94
C ALA A 85 -10.40 -14.59 -23.39
N ALA A 86 -10.23 -15.56 -24.29
CA ALA A 86 -10.54 -15.39 -25.71
C ALA A 86 -12.06 -15.24 -25.99
N ASN A 87 -12.91 -15.74 -25.09
CA ASN A 87 -14.36 -15.73 -25.19
C ASN A 87 -15.01 -15.37 -23.84
N GLY A 88 -16.28 -14.98 -23.90
CA GLY A 88 -17.07 -14.56 -22.74
C GLY A 88 -17.81 -13.24 -22.99
N VAL A 89 -18.54 -12.77 -21.99
CA VAL A 89 -19.41 -11.57 -22.11
C VAL A 89 -18.64 -10.26 -22.35
N LEU A 90 -17.33 -10.24 -22.07
CA LEU A 90 -16.44 -9.10 -22.31
C LEU A 90 -15.52 -9.29 -23.51
N ALA A 91 -15.69 -10.35 -24.31
CA ALA A 91 -14.85 -10.60 -25.48
C ALA A 91 -14.89 -9.38 -26.44
N GLY A 92 -13.70 -8.91 -26.85
CA GLY A 92 -13.55 -7.74 -27.71
C GLY A 92 -13.79 -6.39 -27.04
N LYS A 93 -13.95 -6.34 -25.72
CA LYS A 93 -14.07 -5.08 -24.96
C LYS A 93 -12.73 -4.67 -24.36
N THR A 94 -12.53 -3.36 -24.24
CA THR A 94 -11.46 -2.77 -23.45
C THR A 94 -12.08 -2.14 -22.22
N VAL A 95 -11.41 -2.27 -21.08
CA VAL A 95 -11.84 -1.68 -19.81
C VAL A 95 -10.74 -0.76 -19.28
N SER A 96 -11.14 0.23 -18.51
CA SER A 96 -10.24 1.01 -17.68
C SER A 96 -10.47 0.66 -16.21
N TYR A 97 -9.41 0.71 -15.42
CA TYR A 97 -9.48 0.66 -13.97
C TYR A 97 -9.18 2.04 -13.42
N LYS A 98 -9.84 2.39 -12.32
CA LYS A 98 -9.50 3.61 -11.59
C LYS A 98 -8.11 3.44 -10.98
N ASP A 99 -7.32 4.50 -10.95
CA ASP A 99 -5.92 4.52 -10.48
C ASP A 99 -5.73 4.23 -8.97
N HIS A 100 -6.76 3.74 -8.29
CA HIS A 100 -6.65 3.19 -6.93
C HIS A 100 -6.91 1.68 -6.88
N ILE A 101 -7.20 1.07 -8.03
CA ILE A 101 -7.38 -0.36 -8.20
C ILE A 101 -6.01 -0.91 -8.61
N ALA A 102 -5.43 -1.73 -7.74
CA ALA A 102 -4.15 -2.36 -7.98
C ALA A 102 -4.24 -3.34 -9.17
N ASP A 103 -3.39 -3.13 -10.17
CA ASP A 103 -3.21 -4.06 -11.28
C ASP A 103 -1.75 -4.53 -11.30
N ALA A 104 -1.53 -5.82 -11.01
CA ALA A 104 -0.21 -6.35 -10.72
C ALA A 104 0.84 -6.00 -11.80
N GLY A 105 1.96 -5.43 -11.37
CA GLY A 105 3.07 -4.97 -12.21
C GLY A 105 2.85 -3.60 -12.87
N MET A 106 1.70 -2.95 -12.68
CA MET A 106 1.42 -1.61 -13.20
C MET A 106 1.65 -0.52 -12.14
N PRO A 107 2.10 0.67 -12.54
CA PRO A 107 2.20 1.81 -11.63
C PRO A 107 0.80 2.26 -11.21
N MET A 108 0.69 2.70 -9.96
CA MET A 108 -0.53 3.25 -9.36
C MET A 108 -0.17 4.52 -8.60
N SER A 109 -0.89 5.62 -8.81
CA SER A 109 -0.62 6.88 -8.10
C SER A 109 -1.76 7.34 -7.19
N VAL A 110 -2.95 6.74 -7.29
CA VAL A 110 -4.15 7.18 -6.58
C VAL A 110 -4.42 8.69 -6.83
N GLY A 111 -3.99 9.21 -7.98
CA GLY A 111 -4.04 10.64 -8.28
C GLY A 111 -3.20 11.56 -7.37
N SER A 112 -2.18 11.04 -6.69
CA SER A 112 -1.34 11.78 -5.74
C SER A 112 0.16 11.61 -6.03
N PHE A 113 0.90 12.71 -5.90
CA PHE A 113 2.36 12.70 -5.98
C PHE A 113 3.01 11.83 -4.89
N ALA A 114 2.37 11.69 -3.72
CA ALA A 114 2.91 10.91 -2.60
C ALA A 114 2.99 9.41 -2.91
N LEU A 115 2.19 8.93 -3.86
CA LEU A 115 2.15 7.52 -4.27
C LEU A 115 2.69 7.32 -5.68
N GLN A 116 3.25 8.36 -6.30
CA GLN A 116 3.83 8.24 -7.63
C GLN A 116 5.03 7.28 -7.61
N GLY A 117 4.98 6.24 -8.46
CA GLY A 117 6.03 5.21 -8.55
C GLY A 117 5.75 3.95 -7.73
N VAL A 118 4.66 3.92 -6.94
CA VAL A 118 4.17 2.66 -6.36
C VAL A 118 3.74 1.73 -7.47
N THR A 119 4.19 0.47 -7.41
CA THR A 119 3.80 -0.60 -8.35
C THR A 119 3.03 -1.63 -7.57
N ALA A 120 1.88 -2.03 -8.11
CA ALA A 120 1.04 -3.07 -7.56
C ALA A 120 1.61 -4.49 -7.77
#